data_AF-A0A074XY54-F1
#
_entry.id   AF-A0A074XY54-F1
#
_cell.length_a   1.000
_cell.length_b   1.000
_cell.length_c   1.000
_cell.angle_alpha   90.00
_cell.angle_beta   90.00
_cell.angle_gamma   90.00
#
_symmetry.space_group_name_H-M   'P 1'
#
loop_
_entity.id
_entity.type
_entity.pdbx_description
1 polymer ?
#
loop_
_entity_poly.entity_id
_entity_poly.type
_entity_poly.pdbx_seq_one_letter_code
_entity_poly.pdbx_strand_id
1 'polypeptide(L)'
;MANENTHAPPPRTSGISQREFTEDIWRVVANLKTSPEQAGNLTSNPMSMVEDHYSEDDWMRAVYANETIVGFLIMALWPPTDGYYIWRLMIDQKYQGQGFEKQVVELAIQHVKSTYPRAVRVGVMSTPDEGAADKKVLAGDSPYHFYTQTDRRA
;
A
#
# COMPACT_ATOMS: atom_id res chain seq x y z
N MET A 1 -15.28 21.23 -7.33
CA MET A 1 -13.95 21.85 -7.20
C MET A 1 -13.19 21.00 -6.19
N ALA A 2 -12.08 20.38 -6.57
CA ALA A 2 -11.31 19.57 -5.63
C ALA A 2 -10.62 20.53 -4.65
N ASN A 3 -10.91 20.37 -3.36
CA ASN A 3 -10.27 21.13 -2.30
C ASN A 3 -8.82 20.67 -2.24
N GLU A 4 -7.91 21.38 -2.90
CA GLU A 4 -6.48 21.21 -2.66
C GLU A 4 -6.26 21.62 -1.20
N ASN A 5 -6.20 20.63 -0.30
CA ASN A 5 -5.87 20.86 1.10
C ASN A 5 -4.46 21.46 1.16
N THR A 6 -4.40 22.80 1.18
CA THR A 6 -3.21 23.63 1.40
C THR A 6 -2.82 23.60 2.87
N HIS A 7 -2.64 22.41 3.43
CA HIS A 7 -2.03 22.24 4.75
C HIS A 7 -0.52 22.02 4.57
N ALA A 8 0.27 22.54 5.50
CA ALA A 8 1.70 22.25 5.55
C ALA A 8 1.90 20.72 5.50
N PRO A 9 2.94 20.22 4.80
CA PRO A 9 3.17 18.78 4.71
C PRO A 9 3.28 18.18 6.13
N PRO A 10 2.65 17.02 6.37
CA PRO A 10 2.62 16.43 7.70
C PRO A 10 4.04 16.12 8.18
N PRO A 11 4.38 16.37 9.45
CA PRO A 11 5.70 16.02 9.99
C PRO A 11 5.88 14.51 10.08
N ARG A 12 7.13 14.04 10.13
CA ARG A 12 7.48 12.61 10.28
C ARG A 12 6.91 11.97 11.56
N THR A 13 6.61 12.78 12.57
CA THR A 13 6.00 12.36 13.84
C THR A 13 4.48 12.21 13.77
N SER A 14 3.86 12.45 12.62
CA SER A 14 2.42 12.30 12.43
C SER A 14 1.98 10.85 12.67
N GLY A 15 0.84 10.68 13.34
CA GLY A 15 0.25 9.37 13.50
C GLY A 15 -0.33 8.89 12.17
N ILE A 16 -0.09 7.63 11.83
CA ILE A 16 -0.70 7.00 10.66
C ILE A 16 -2.05 6.38 11.01
N SER A 17 -3.04 6.57 10.13
CA SER A 17 -4.30 5.84 10.17
C SER A 17 -4.67 5.31 8.78
N GLN A 18 -5.36 4.17 8.76
CA GLN A 18 -5.91 3.55 7.56
C GLN A 18 -7.42 3.70 7.60
N ARG A 19 -8.00 4.39 6.63
CA ARG A 19 -9.44 4.72 6.61
C ARG A 19 -10.10 4.16 5.37
N GLU A 20 -11.40 3.88 5.49
CA GLU A 20 -12.20 3.43 4.36
C GLU A 20 -12.16 4.42 3.22
N PHE A 21 -12.33 3.87 2.02
CA PHE A 21 -12.34 4.63 0.79
C PHE A 21 -13.75 5.15 0.51
N THR A 22 -13.86 6.45 0.26
CA THR A 22 -15.14 7.15 0.09
C THR A 22 -15.16 8.00 -1.18
N GLU A 23 -16.36 8.40 -1.62
CA GLU A 23 -16.55 9.17 -2.85
C GLU A 23 -15.84 10.54 -2.83
N ASP A 24 -15.68 11.15 -1.66
CA ASP A 24 -15.03 12.45 -1.52
C ASP A 24 -13.50 12.40 -1.63
N ILE A 25 -12.89 11.23 -1.45
CA ILE A 25 -11.42 11.10 -1.40
C ILE A 25 -10.81 10.45 -2.65
N TRP A 26 -11.63 9.82 -3.50
CA TRP A 26 -11.08 9.01 -4.58
C TRP A 26 -10.22 9.80 -5.55
N ARG A 27 -10.59 11.05 -5.83
CA ARG A 27 -9.81 11.93 -6.71
C ARG A 27 -8.45 12.28 -6.14
N VAL A 28 -8.33 12.39 -4.81
CA VAL A 28 -7.06 12.67 -4.16
C VAL A 28 -6.14 11.46 -4.32
N VAL A 29 -6.63 10.27 -3.97
CA VAL A 29 -5.86 9.02 -4.04
C VAL A 29 -5.47 8.68 -5.50
N ALA A 30 -6.38 8.90 -6.44
CA ALA A 30 -6.15 8.67 -7.87
C ALA A 30 -5.02 9.52 -8.45
N ASN A 31 -4.75 10.69 -7.85
CA ASN A 31 -3.74 11.65 -8.30
C ASN A 31 -2.42 11.59 -7.51
N LEU A 32 -2.29 10.71 -6.51
CA LEU A 32 -1.02 10.51 -5.83
C LEU A 32 0.02 9.96 -6.81
N LYS A 33 1.28 10.37 -6.65
CA LYS A 33 2.36 10.04 -7.59
C LYS A 33 3.46 9.26 -6.90
N THR A 34 3.89 8.16 -7.51
CA THR A 34 5.12 7.47 -7.11
C THR A 34 6.34 8.32 -7.45
N SER A 35 7.49 8.01 -6.86
CA SER A 35 8.74 8.65 -7.31
C SER A 35 9.02 8.24 -8.77
N PRO A 36 9.78 9.06 -9.53
CA PRO A 36 10.20 8.70 -10.88
C PRO A 36 10.98 7.37 -10.94
N GLU A 37 11.73 7.01 -9.89
CA GLU A 37 12.47 5.73 -9.86
C GLU A 37 11.55 4.52 -9.69
N GLN A 38 10.33 4.73 -9.20
CA GLN A 38 9.31 3.71 -9.00
C GLN A 38 8.25 3.71 -10.12
N ALA A 39 8.40 4.56 -11.14
CA ALA A 39 7.48 4.60 -12.27
C ALA A 39 7.42 3.24 -12.97
N GLY A 40 6.21 2.69 -13.14
CA GLY A 40 5.98 1.37 -13.73
C GLY A 40 6.00 0.20 -12.73
N ASN A 41 6.44 0.40 -11.48
CA ASN A 41 6.40 -0.67 -10.48
C ASN A 41 4.98 -1.03 -10.02
N LEU A 42 4.03 -0.13 -10.24
CA LEU A 42 2.62 -0.27 -9.89
C LEU A 42 1.77 0.06 -11.11
N THR A 43 0.62 -0.61 -11.23
CA THR A 43 -0.46 -0.11 -12.10
C THR A 43 -0.90 1.27 -11.62
N SER A 44 -1.50 2.07 -12.50
CA SER A 44 -1.97 3.40 -12.11
C SER A 44 -2.94 3.34 -10.91
N ASN A 45 -2.92 4.34 -10.02
CA ASN A 45 -3.83 4.37 -8.87
C ASN A 45 -5.32 4.24 -9.28
N PRO A 46 -5.81 4.89 -10.36
CA PRO A 46 -7.17 4.66 -10.83
C PRO A 46 -7.45 3.21 -11.22
N MET A 47 -6.51 2.54 -11.92
CA MET A 47 -6.67 1.11 -12.25
C MET A 47 -6.68 0.23 -11.00
N SER A 48 -5.87 0.57 -9.99
CA SER A 48 -5.90 -0.16 -8.70
C SER A 48 -7.27 -0.08 -8.04
N MET A 49 -7.96 1.07 -8.12
CA MET A 49 -9.32 1.25 -7.61
C MET A 49 -10.35 0.46 -8.41
N VAL A 50 -10.20 0.41 -9.74
CA VAL A 50 -11.09 -0.37 -10.60
C VAL A 50 -10.95 -1.86 -10.29
N GLU A 51 -9.73 -2.35 -10.12
CA GLU A 51 -9.50 -3.75 -9.75
C GLU A 51 -10.07 -4.08 -8.36
N ASP A 52 -9.82 -3.24 -7.35
CA ASP A 52 -10.42 -3.38 -6.01
C ASP A 52 -11.95 -3.41 -6.06
N HIS A 53 -12.58 -2.54 -6.85
CA HIS A 53 -14.04 -2.49 -6.99
C HIS A 53 -14.66 -3.81 -7.47
N TYR A 54 -13.92 -4.60 -8.26
CA TYR A 54 -14.37 -5.90 -8.76
C TYR A 54 -13.76 -7.09 -8.00
N SER A 55 -12.99 -6.85 -6.94
CA SER A 55 -12.46 -7.91 -6.07
C SER A 55 -13.36 -8.12 -4.87
N GLU A 56 -13.68 -9.38 -4.56
CA GLU A 56 -14.49 -9.74 -3.38
C GLU A 56 -13.65 -9.88 -2.10
N ASP A 57 -12.33 -9.98 -2.25
CA ASP A 57 -11.39 -10.32 -1.17
C ASP A 57 -10.42 -9.19 -0.83
N ASP A 58 -10.56 -8.04 -1.49
CA ASP A 58 -9.68 -6.91 -1.31
C ASP A 58 -10.07 -6.07 -0.09
N TRP A 59 -9.04 -5.57 0.57
CA TRP A 59 -9.16 -4.62 1.66
C TRP A 59 -8.35 -3.37 1.34
N MET A 60 -8.98 -2.46 0.58
CA MET A 60 -8.42 -1.16 0.25
C MET A 60 -8.65 -0.12 1.35
N ARG A 61 -7.61 0.64 1.67
CA ARG A 61 -7.63 1.74 2.62
C ARG A 61 -6.82 2.93 2.12
N ALA A 62 -7.36 4.13 2.31
CA ALA A 62 -6.58 5.35 2.18
C ALA A 62 -5.67 5.50 3.41
N VAL A 63 -4.42 5.90 3.18
CA VAL A 63 -3.43 6.14 4.24
C VAL A 63 -3.39 7.62 4.56
N TYR A 64 -3.60 7.93 5.83
CA TYR A 64 -3.56 9.29 6.35
C TYR A 64 -2.38 9.46 7.30
N ALA A 65 -1.67 10.57 7.16
CA ALA A 65 -0.81 11.12 8.21
C ALA A 65 -1.58 12.26 8.89
N ASN A 66 -2.05 12.00 10.12
CA ASN A 66 -3.12 12.79 10.77
C ASN A 66 -4.34 12.91 9.83
N GLU A 67 -4.59 14.10 9.27
CA GLU A 67 -5.72 14.37 8.35
C GLU A 67 -5.30 14.52 6.88
N THR A 68 -4.02 14.33 6.57
CA THR A 68 -3.52 14.42 5.19
C THR A 68 -3.47 13.04 4.57
N ILE A 69 -4.13 12.85 3.42
CA ILE A 69 -3.98 11.64 2.60
C ILE A 69 -2.57 11.62 2.03
N VAL A 70 -1.79 10.61 2.40
CA VAL A 70 -0.39 10.44 1.97
C VAL A 70 -0.18 9.22 1.09
N GLY A 71 -1.18 8.34 0.96
CA GLY A 71 -1.02 7.07 0.27
C GLY A 71 -2.28 6.21 0.25
N PHE A 72 -2.12 4.97 -0.17
CA PHE A 72 -3.12 3.91 -0.03
C PHE A 72 -2.47 2.53 0.16
N LEU A 73 -3.27 1.61 0.68
CA LEU A 73 -2.95 0.21 0.89
C LEU A 73 -4.07 -0.63 0.27
N ILE A 74 -3.72 -1.71 -0.42
CA ILE A 74 -4.65 -2.77 -0.82
C ILE A 74 -4.07 -4.08 -0.29
N MET A 75 -4.86 -4.83 0.47
CA MET A 75 -4.54 -6.18 0.88
C MET A 75 -5.45 -7.19 0.21
N ALA A 76 -4.89 -8.32 -0.23
CA ALA A 76 -5.67 -9.50 -0.58
C ALA A 76 -5.81 -10.37 0.68
N LEU A 77 -7.04 -10.61 1.13
CA LEU A 77 -7.34 -11.36 2.34
C LEU A 77 -8.11 -12.64 1.98
N TRP A 78 -7.43 -13.78 2.03
CA TRP A 78 -8.02 -15.11 1.77
C TRP A 78 -7.95 -16.02 3.01
N PRO A 79 -8.89 -15.88 3.96
CA PRO A 79 -8.91 -16.69 5.17
C PRO A 79 -8.96 -18.22 4.97
N PRO A 80 -9.68 -18.78 3.98
CA PRO A 80 -9.78 -20.24 3.80
C PRO A 80 -8.43 -20.93 3.55
N THR A 81 -7.47 -20.21 2.96
CA THR A 81 -6.13 -20.73 2.61
C THR A 81 -5.01 -20.10 3.46
N ASP A 82 -5.37 -19.32 4.48
CA ASP A 82 -4.43 -18.53 5.29
C ASP A 82 -3.52 -17.60 4.45
N GLY A 83 -4.10 -17.06 3.37
CA GLY A 83 -3.40 -16.19 2.43
C GLY A 83 -3.68 -14.72 2.73
N TYR A 84 -2.74 -14.02 3.36
CA TYR A 84 -2.86 -12.57 3.59
C TYR A 84 -1.67 -11.86 2.99
N TYR A 85 -1.93 -10.96 2.06
CA TYR A 85 -0.88 -10.29 1.31
C TYR A 85 -1.14 -8.80 1.21
N ILE A 86 -0.08 -8.01 1.38
CA ILE A 86 -0.06 -6.64 0.88
C ILE A 86 0.05 -6.74 -0.64
N TRP A 87 -1.04 -6.43 -1.34
CA TRP A 87 -1.07 -6.43 -2.80
C TRP A 87 -0.44 -5.14 -3.33
N ARG A 88 -0.88 -3.99 -2.81
CA ARG A 88 -0.32 -2.68 -3.17
C ARG A 88 -0.12 -1.81 -1.94
N LEU A 89 1.04 -1.19 -1.85
CA LEU A 89 1.32 -0.12 -0.90
C LEU A 89 1.96 1.02 -1.66
N MET A 90 1.36 2.20 -1.56
CA MET A 90 1.85 3.39 -2.22
C MET A 90 1.79 4.57 -1.26
N ILE A 91 2.92 5.25 -1.10
CA ILE A 91 3.03 6.56 -0.47
C ILE A 91 3.45 7.57 -1.54
N ASP A 92 2.76 8.71 -1.58
CA ASP A 92 3.09 9.78 -2.51
C ASP A 92 4.53 10.24 -2.32
N GLN A 93 5.23 10.46 -3.44
CA GLN A 93 6.64 10.89 -3.48
C GLN A 93 6.95 12.07 -2.54
N LYS A 94 5.99 12.96 -2.27
CA LYS A 94 6.16 14.09 -1.35
C LYS A 94 6.34 13.66 0.11
N TYR A 95 5.88 12.46 0.46
CA TYR A 95 5.83 11.94 1.81
C TYR A 95 6.71 10.70 2.04
N GLN A 96 7.42 10.24 1.00
CA GLN A 96 8.38 9.12 1.12
C GLN A 96 9.61 9.49 1.95
N GLY A 97 10.31 8.47 2.48
CA GLY A 97 11.51 8.66 3.31
C GLY A 97 11.23 9.26 4.70
N GLN A 98 9.96 9.36 5.07
CA GLN A 98 9.49 9.86 6.37
C GLN A 98 9.15 8.72 7.36
N GLY A 99 9.15 7.47 6.89
CA GLY A 99 8.87 6.28 7.72
C GLY A 99 7.39 5.93 7.80
N PHE A 100 6.53 6.57 7.00
CA PHE A 100 5.09 6.29 6.98
C PHE A 100 4.80 4.88 6.45
N GLU A 101 5.54 4.41 5.45
CA GLU A 101 5.41 3.06 4.87
C GLU A 101 5.52 1.98 5.95
N LYS A 102 6.53 2.11 6.82
CA LYS A 102 6.76 1.16 7.92
C LYS A 102 5.56 1.12 8.87
N GLN A 103 5.04 2.29 9.25
CA GLN A 103 3.88 2.39 10.13
C GLN A 103 2.62 1.78 9.47
N VAL A 104 2.44 1.99 8.15
CA VAL A 104 1.33 1.37 7.41
C VAL A 104 1.44 -0.15 7.43
N VAL A 105 2.63 -0.72 7.21
CA VAL A 105 2.85 -2.17 7.28
C VAL A 105 2.59 -2.72 8.68
N GLU A 106 3.03 -2.03 9.73
CA GLU A 106 2.75 -2.43 11.12
C GLU A 106 1.25 -2.47 11.42
N LEU A 107 0.51 -1.44 10.98
CA LEU A 107 -0.95 -1.39 11.11
C LEU A 107 -1.66 -2.48 10.30
N ALA A 108 -1.18 -2.79 9.09
CA ALA A 108 -1.71 -3.88 8.27
C ALA A 108 -1.52 -5.25 8.95
N ILE A 109 -0.34 -5.49 9.54
CA ILE A 109 -0.07 -6.70 10.32
C ILE A 109 -0.98 -6.77 11.56
N GLN A 110 -1.18 -5.65 12.25
CA GLN A 110 -2.09 -5.58 13.40
C GLN A 110 -3.53 -5.87 12.98
N HIS A 111 -3.98 -5.32 11.85
CA HIS A 111 -5.30 -5.61 11.30
C HIS A 111 -5.48 -7.12 11.10
N VAL A 112 -4.57 -7.78 10.35
CA VAL A 112 -4.64 -9.24 10.11
C VAL A 112 -4.62 -10.02 11.42
N LYS A 113 -3.74 -9.68 12.37
CA LYS A 113 -3.67 -10.37 13.68
C LYS A 113 -4.97 -10.24 14.49
N SER A 114 -5.60 -9.08 14.45
CA SER A 114 -6.83 -8.82 15.20
C SER A 114 -8.06 -9.47 14.56
N THR A 115 -8.14 -9.46 13.22
CA THR A 115 -9.26 -10.00 12.45
C THR A 115 -9.17 -11.52 12.29
N TYR A 116 -7.95 -12.06 12.15
CA TYR A 116 -7.68 -13.47 11.89
C TYR A 116 -6.65 -14.02 12.91
N PRO A 117 -7.08 -14.41 14.12
CA PRO A 117 -6.17 -14.81 15.20
C PRO A 117 -5.30 -16.05 14.91
N ARG A 118 -5.65 -16.83 13.88
CA ARG A 118 -4.88 -18.01 13.43
C ARG A 118 -3.85 -17.68 12.36
N ALA A 119 -3.84 -16.45 11.82
CA ALA A 119 -2.91 -16.04 10.79
C ALA A 119 -1.46 -16.14 11.29
N VAL A 120 -0.63 -16.88 10.57
CA VAL A 120 0.79 -17.05 10.94
C VAL A 120 1.73 -16.10 10.20
N ARG A 121 1.28 -15.51 9.07
CA ARG A 121 2.10 -14.62 8.24
C ARG A 121 1.27 -13.62 7.46
N VAL A 122 1.93 -12.51 7.09
CA VAL A 122 1.49 -11.57 6.06
C VAL A 122 2.59 -11.51 5.03
N GLY A 123 2.26 -11.76 3.76
CA GLY A 123 3.19 -11.66 2.64
C GLY A 123 3.07 -10.31 1.90
N VAL A 124 3.91 -10.13 0.90
CA VAL A 124 3.82 -9.02 -0.07
C VAL A 124 3.74 -9.63 -1.45
N MET A 125 2.82 -9.17 -2.30
CA MET A 125 2.80 -9.58 -3.70
C MET A 125 3.83 -8.74 -4.47
N SER A 126 4.71 -9.42 -5.19
CA SER A 126 5.53 -8.78 -6.21
C SER A 126 4.66 -8.56 -7.44
N THR A 127 4.77 -7.39 -8.06
CA THR A 127 4.10 -7.10 -9.34
C THR A 127 4.59 -8.10 -10.40
N PRO A 128 3.70 -8.85 -11.09
CA PRO A 128 4.03 -9.50 -12.36
C PRO A 128 4.36 -8.43 -13.42
N ASP A 129 4.99 -8.85 -14.52
CA ASP A 129 5.61 -8.03 -15.58
C ASP A 129 4.70 -7.01 -16.33
N GLU A 130 3.49 -6.72 -15.86
CA GLU A 130 2.56 -5.78 -16.51
C GLU A 130 2.99 -4.31 -16.45
N GLY A 131 4.14 -3.98 -15.84
CA GLY A 131 4.64 -2.60 -15.76
C GLY A 131 6.16 -2.39 -15.69
N ALA A 132 6.96 -3.46 -15.56
CA ALA A 132 8.42 -3.34 -15.48
C ALA A 132 9.08 -3.94 -16.73
N ALA A 133 9.87 -3.15 -17.46
CA ALA A 133 10.83 -3.70 -18.39
C ALA A 133 11.87 -4.52 -17.62
N ASP A 134 11.84 -5.84 -17.77
CA ASP A 134 12.89 -6.83 -17.45
C ASP A 134 13.86 -6.47 -16.30
N LYS A 135 13.33 -6.18 -15.11
CA LYS A 135 14.16 -6.11 -13.90
C LYS A 135 13.56 -6.98 -12.82
N LYS A 136 14.26 -8.08 -12.53
CA LYS A 136 14.05 -8.89 -11.34
C LYS A 136 14.25 -8.00 -10.11
N VAL A 137 13.15 -7.64 -9.43
CA VAL A 137 13.18 -6.87 -8.18
C VAL A 137 13.83 -7.74 -7.09
N LEU A 138 14.98 -7.31 -6.59
CA LEU A 138 15.72 -7.95 -5.51
C LEU A 138 15.29 -7.36 -4.16
N ALA A 139 15.53 -8.09 -3.06
CA ALA A 139 15.23 -7.61 -1.71
C ALA A 139 15.91 -6.27 -1.36
N GLY A 140 17.07 -5.98 -1.99
CA GLY A 140 17.78 -4.71 -1.87
C GLY A 140 17.22 -3.55 -2.69
N ASP A 141 16.35 -3.83 -3.67
CA ASP A 141 15.72 -2.78 -4.49
C ASP A 141 14.53 -2.13 -3.77
N SER A 142 14.05 -2.75 -2.68
CA SER A 142 13.14 -2.09 -1.76
C SER A 142 13.92 -1.04 -0.96
N PRO A 143 13.57 0.26 -1.02
CA PRO A 143 14.12 1.26 -0.12
C PRO A 143 13.78 0.99 1.36
N TYR A 144 12.96 -0.03 1.62
CA TYR A 144 12.44 -0.38 2.93
C TYR A 144 12.63 -1.86 3.29
N HIS A 145 13.34 -2.63 2.46
CA HIS A 145 13.63 -4.07 2.67
C HIS A 145 12.39 -4.96 2.91
N PHE A 146 11.22 -4.61 2.36
CA PHE A 146 9.97 -5.35 2.62
C PHE A 146 9.89 -6.71 1.90
N TYR A 147 10.69 -6.95 0.86
CA TYR A 147 10.70 -8.24 0.17
C TYR A 147 11.52 -9.25 0.97
N THR A 148 10.88 -9.90 1.93
CA THR A 148 11.44 -11.13 2.49
C THR A 148 11.32 -12.23 1.44
N GLN A 149 12.46 -12.78 1.04
CA GLN A 149 12.52 -14.00 0.25
C GLN A 149 11.77 -15.06 1.05
N THR A 150 10.65 -15.56 0.53
CA THR A 150 10.10 -16.81 1.03
C THR A 150 11.15 -17.87 0.72
N ASP A 151 11.96 -18.19 1.72
CA ASP A 151 12.78 -19.39 1.72
C ASP A 151 11.84 -20.57 1.52
N ARG A 152 11.65 -20.97 0.26
CA ARG A 152 11.30 -22.35 -0.05
C ARG A 152 12.52 -23.17 0.34
N ARG A 153 12.61 -23.56 1.61
CA ARG A 153 13.33 -24.77 1.95
C ARG A 153 12.54 -25.93 1.35
N ALA A 154 13.03 -26.40 0.21
CA ALA A 154 12.85 -27.79 -0.21
C ALA A 154 13.63 -28.70 0.75
#